data_AF-A0A963EVU7-F1
#
_entry.id   AF-A0A963EVU7-F1
#
_cell.length_a   1.000
_cell.length_b   1.000
_cell.length_c   1.000
_cell.angle_alpha   90.00
_cell.angle_beta   90.00
_cell.angle_gamma   90.00
#
_symmetry.space_group_name_H-M   'P 1'
#
loop_
_entity.id
_entity.type
_entity.pdbx_description
1 polymer ?
#
loop_
_entity_poly.entity_id
_entity_poly.type
_entity_poly.pdbx_seq_one_letter_code
_entity_poly.pdbx_strand_id
1 'polypeptide(L)' 'EGWNEVFLAAGFEWREVGWSMCLAMNADQLQPGQRCASTSNRNFEGRQGKEGRTHLVGPAMAAAAAIAGHFVDVRDF' A
#
# COMPACT_ATOMS: atom_id res chain seq x y z
N GLU A 1 -3.25 4.17 -21.87
CA GLU A 1 -2.20 5.08 -21.35
C GLU A 1 -0.92 4.36 -20.88
N GLY A 2 -0.82 3.01 -20.90
CA GLY A 2 0.46 2.30 -20.68
C GLY A 2 0.95 2.24 -19.23
N TRP A 3 0.16 2.73 -18.26
CA TRP A 3 0.55 2.78 -16.85
C TRP A 3 0.93 1.42 -16.28
N ASN A 4 0.23 0.34 -16.66
CA ASN A 4 0.53 -1.01 -16.20
C ASN A 4 1.97 -1.43 -16.53
N GLU A 5 2.49 -1.05 -17.69
CA GLU A 5 3.87 -1.35 -18.09
C GLU A 5 4.88 -0.58 -17.22
N VAL A 6 4.60 0.68 -16.91
CA VAL A 6 5.43 1.51 -16.02
C VAL A 6 5.48 0.91 -14.61
N PHE A 7 4.35 0.52 -14.05
CA PHE A 7 4.29 -0.08 -12.72
C PHE A 7 5.02 -1.43 -12.66
N LEU A 8 4.79 -2.29 -13.65
CA LEU A 8 5.50 -3.58 -13.74
C LEU A 8 7.02 -3.39 -13.89
N ALA A 9 7.46 -2.43 -14.72
CA ALA A 9 8.88 -2.12 -14.89
C ALA A 9 9.52 -1.57 -13.59
N ALA A 10 8.74 -0.88 -12.75
CA ALA A 10 9.17 -0.42 -11.43
C ALA A 10 9.11 -1.51 -10.34
N GLY A 11 8.75 -2.75 -10.69
CA GLY A 11 8.68 -3.88 -9.76
C GLY A 11 7.39 -3.97 -8.94
N PHE A 12 6.36 -3.20 -9.29
CA PHE A 12 5.05 -3.34 -8.66
C PHE A 12 4.32 -4.57 -9.19
N GLU A 13 3.47 -5.14 -8.35
CA GLU A 13 2.51 -6.15 -8.77
C GLU A 13 1.25 -5.48 -9.35
N TRP A 14 1.01 -5.66 -10.65
CA TRP A 14 -0.23 -5.24 -11.28
C TRP A 14 -1.29 -6.34 -11.13
N ARG A 15 -2.37 -6.03 -10.41
CA ARG A 15 -3.39 -7.01 -10.01
C ARG A 15 -4.74 -6.67 -10.59
N GLU A 16 -5.61 -7.67 -10.68
CA GLU A 16 -7.02 -7.49 -11.05
C GLU A 16 -7.74 -6.57 -10.07
N VAL A 17 -8.70 -5.81 -10.59
CA VAL A 17 -9.48 -4.86 -9.78
C VAL A 17 -10.22 -5.59 -8.66
N GLY A 18 -9.98 -5.17 -7.42
CA GLY A 18 -10.52 -5.88 -6.27
C GLY A 18 -10.14 -5.23 -4.94
N TRP A 19 -10.62 -5.85 -3.86
CA TRP A 19 -10.45 -5.31 -2.51
C TRP A 19 -9.08 -5.64 -1.90
N SER A 20 -8.31 -6.57 -2.48
CA SER A 20 -6.97 -6.99 -2.03
C SER A 20 -6.88 -7.08 -0.48
N MET A 21 -5.93 -6.37 0.14
CA MET A 21 -5.71 -6.38 1.60
C MET A 21 -6.86 -5.81 2.43
N CYS A 22 -7.92 -5.26 1.84
CA CYS A 22 -8.92 -4.48 2.58
C CYS A 22 -9.57 -5.22 3.74
N LEU A 23 -9.58 -6.56 3.80
CA LEU A 23 -10.17 -7.33 4.90
C LEU A 23 -9.24 -8.37 5.52
N ALA A 24 -8.01 -8.52 5.04
CA ALA A 24 -7.06 -9.55 5.48
C ALA A 24 -7.64 -10.99 5.45
N MET A 25 -8.50 -11.29 4.48
CA MET A 25 -9.11 -12.62 4.29
C MET A 25 -8.43 -13.43 3.19
N ASN A 26 -7.52 -12.80 2.45
CA ASN A 26 -6.74 -13.42 1.39
C ASN A 26 -5.25 -13.46 1.79
N ALA A 27 -4.41 -13.98 0.90
CA ALA A 27 -2.96 -14.00 1.12
C ALA A 27 -2.33 -12.60 1.23
N ASP A 28 -3.06 -11.54 0.85
CA ASP A 28 -2.60 -10.16 0.96
C ASP A 28 -2.93 -9.64 2.36
N GLN A 29 -2.00 -9.86 3.27
CA GLN A 29 -2.12 -9.37 4.63
C GLN A 29 -0.76 -8.96 5.18
N LEU A 30 -0.77 -7.95 6.04
CA LEU A 30 0.38 -7.56 6.82
C LEU A 30 0.73 -8.64 7.82
N GLN A 31 2.03 -8.90 7.93
CA GLN A 31 2.62 -9.69 8.99
C GLN A 31 2.79 -8.84 10.26
N PRO A 32 2.87 -9.46 11.45
CA PRO A 32 3.10 -8.76 12.70
C PRO A 32 4.30 -7.81 12.62
N GLY A 33 4.11 -6.56 13.08
CA GLY A 33 5.15 -5.52 13.06
C GLY A 33 5.32 -4.79 11.72
N GLN A 34 4.70 -5.25 10.63
CA GLN A 34 4.74 -4.54 9.36
C GLN A 34 3.90 -3.27 9.38
N ARG A 35 4.27 -2.33 8.52
CA ARG A 35 3.58 -1.05 8.33
C ARG A 35 3.21 -0.87 6.87
N CYS A 36 2.03 -0.33 6.60
CA CYS A 36 1.54 -0.07 5.25
C CYS A 36 1.14 1.39 5.07
N ALA A 37 1.57 2.00 3.96
CA ALA A 37 0.98 3.22 3.42
C ALA A 37 -0.15 2.82 2.46
N SER A 38 -1.40 3.05 2.82
CA SER A 38 -2.57 2.59 2.06
C SER A 38 -3.42 3.75 1.57
N THR A 39 -3.84 3.67 0.30
CA THR A 39 -4.83 4.56 -0.32
C THR A 39 -6.28 4.10 -0.06
N SER A 40 -6.48 3.11 0.81
CA SER A 40 -7.81 2.71 1.27
C SER A 40 -8.42 3.78 2.20
N ASN A 41 -9.62 3.50 2.73
CA ASN A 41 -10.34 4.41 3.61
C ASN A 41 -10.51 3.88 5.06
N ARG A 42 -9.86 2.76 5.42
CA ARG A 42 -10.01 2.13 6.74
C ARG A 42 -8.67 1.61 7.26
N ASN A 43 -8.33 1.94 8.50
CA ASN A 43 -7.07 1.56 9.15
C ASN A 43 -7.23 1.10 10.60
N PHE A 44 -8.41 0.63 11.00
CA PHE A 44 -8.57 0.07 12.35
C PHE A 44 -7.68 -1.16 12.54
N GLU A 45 -7.33 -1.45 13.79
CA GLU A 45 -6.40 -2.53 14.14
C GLU A 45 -6.89 -3.89 13.59
N GLY A 46 -5.97 -4.66 12.99
CA GLY A 46 -6.28 -5.95 12.39
C GLY A 46 -6.93 -5.89 10.99
N ARG A 47 -7.30 -4.70 10.48
CA ARG A 47 -8.03 -4.55 9.21
C ARG A 47 -7.34 -5.19 8.01
N GLN A 48 -6.04 -4.97 7.89
CA GLN A 48 -5.21 -5.44 6.78
C GLN A 48 -4.20 -6.51 7.22
N GLY A 49 -4.32 -7.01 8.44
CA GLY A 49 -3.41 -8.00 9.02
C GLY A 49 -3.29 -7.80 10.54
N LYS A 50 -3.20 -8.92 11.26
CA LYS A 50 -3.05 -8.92 12.72
C LYS A 50 -1.70 -8.30 13.10
N GLU A 51 -1.70 -7.41 14.10
CA GLU A 51 -0.49 -6.75 14.63
C GLU A 51 0.30 -5.92 13.59
N GLY A 52 -0.30 -5.67 12.42
CA GLY A 52 0.18 -4.70 11.43
C GLY A 52 -0.40 -3.31 11.68
N ARG A 53 0.28 -2.27 11.19
CA ARG A 53 -0.22 -0.89 11.25
C ARG A 53 -0.38 -0.27 9.86
N THR A 54 -1.61 0.13 9.54
CA THR A 54 -1.93 0.86 8.31
C THR A 54 -2.01 2.36 8.56
N HIS A 55 -1.44 3.14 7.65
CA HIS A 55 -1.59 4.59 7.60
C HIS A 55 -2.36 4.97 6.32
N LEU A 56 -3.41 5.77 6.47
CA LEU A 56 -4.18 6.25 5.34
C LEU A 56 -3.48 7.44 4.70
N VAL A 57 -3.21 7.35 3.41
CA VAL A 57 -2.49 8.38 2.65
C VAL A 57 -3.10 8.58 1.27
N GLY A 58 -2.85 9.74 0.67
CA GLY A 58 -3.18 9.98 -0.73
C GLY A 58 -2.26 9.23 -1.71
N PRO A 59 -2.63 9.09 -3.00
CA PRO A 59 -1.83 8.36 -3.99
C PRO A 59 -0.40 8.88 -4.15
N ALA A 60 -0.21 10.21 -4.14
CA ALA A 60 1.12 10.81 -4.27
C ALA A 60 2.05 10.43 -3.10
N MET A 61 1.52 10.43 -1.88
CA MET A 61 2.28 10.02 -0.70
C MET A 61 2.56 8.51 -0.70
N ALA A 62 1.61 7.68 -1.14
CA ALA A 62 1.85 6.24 -1.27
C ALA A 62 3.00 5.95 -2.26
N ALA A 63 3.03 6.66 -3.39
CA ALA A 63 4.11 6.56 -4.37
C ALA A 63 5.46 7.04 -3.79
N ALA A 64 5.48 8.19 -3.11
CA ALA A 64 6.69 8.71 -2.46
C ALA A 64 7.27 7.74 -1.42
N ALA A 65 6.42 7.15 -0.57
CA ALA A 65 6.84 6.15 0.40
C ALA A 65 7.35 4.85 -0.26
N ALA A 66 6.75 4.44 -1.38
CA ALA A 66 7.20 3.26 -2.14
C ALA A 66 8.60 3.48 -2.75
N ILE A 67 8.90 4.70 -3.23
CA ILE A 67 10.22 5.06 -3.77
C ILE A 67 11.26 5.13 -2.64
N ALA A 68 10.93 5.75 -1.50
CA ALA A 68 11.88 5.94 -0.39
C ALA A 68 12.10 4.68 0.46
N GLY A 69 11.16 3.74 0.47
CA GLY A 69 11.16 2.59 1.37
C GLY A 69 10.78 2.93 2.82
N HIS A 70 10.38 4.17 3.10
CA HIS A 70 9.86 4.62 4.39
C HIS A 70 8.94 5.84 4.22
N PHE A 71 8.25 6.25 5.29
CA PHE A 71 7.46 7.48 5.27
C PHE A 71 8.37 8.70 5.11
N VAL A 72 7.97 9.57 4.19
CA VAL A 72 8.64 10.80 3.78
C VAL A 72 7.60 11.91 3.66
N ASP A 73 8.03 13.15 3.44
CA ASP A 73 7.11 14.20 3.01
C ASP A 73 6.98 14.16 1.48
N VAL A 74 5.75 14.06 0.98
CA VAL A 74 5.50 14.04 -0.48
C VAL A 74 5.91 15.34 -1.17
N ARG A 75 6.06 16.45 -0.42
CA ARG A 75 6.46 17.76 -0.96
C ARG A 75 7.93 17.81 -1.37
N ASP A 76 8.72 16.82 -0.97
CA ASP A 76 10.14 16.73 -1.28
C ASP A 76 10.44 15.85 -2.52
N PHE A 77 9.41 15.50 -3.32
CA PHE A 77 9.48 14.64 -4.52
C PHE A 77 9.18 15.38 -5.83
#